data_AF-A0A7W2F5P6-F1
#
_entry.id   AF-A0A7W2F5P6-F1
#
_cell.length_a   1.000
_cell.length_b   1.000
_cell.length_c   1.000
_cell.angle_alpha   90.00
_cell.angle_beta   90.00
_cell.angle_gamma   90.00
#
_symmetry.space_group_name_H-M   'P 1'
#
loop_
_entity.id
_entity.type
_entity.pdbx_description
1 polymer ?
#
loop_
_entity_poly.entity_id
_entity_poly.type
_entity_poly.pdbx_seq_one_letter_code
_entity_poly.pdbx_strand_id
1 'polypeptide(L)'
;MHDDTHTMSADSEYCHSCGQRLPARDGYGYGRRKRMSDRIGVAISIGLHLLAVLYYFLKPSEPFHRTPPRGDGEMVYIAPLPNQPNKPNKPEKKTELAKAKPQPQPKHAVAAITPPAAARPKLETYVPPVVAPMQPPPEQDMSEMIAKRRAQRAAENPQPSEPAPESENDRANRIARANIAGAQGRSNGRDRDDTGGLFSIADRTYHGADVKFRGWNTNFRRNWTQQVHVEVGDWPDLETAIVKKMIEIIRKDHPADFPWESQRLGKVITMSARKQDEPELTAFLLKEMFPEYRRGR
;
A
#
# COMPACT_ATOMS: atom_id res chain seq x y z
N MET A 1 -20.22 41.74 -18.10
CA MET A 1 -19.43 40.56 -18.49
C MET A 1 -18.19 41.11 -19.18
N HIS A 2 -17.03 41.04 -18.52
CA HIS A 2 -15.75 41.38 -19.13
C HIS A 2 -15.17 40.05 -19.63
N ASP A 3 -14.96 39.93 -20.93
CA ASP A 3 -14.35 38.75 -21.53
C ASP A 3 -12.83 38.87 -21.43
N ASP A 4 -12.25 38.25 -20.39
CA ASP A 4 -10.79 38.19 -20.14
C ASP A 4 -10.07 37.16 -21.03
N THR A 5 -10.48 37.01 -22.29
CA THR A 5 -9.84 36.07 -23.22
C THR A 5 -8.95 36.80 -24.21
N HIS A 6 -7.69 37.01 -23.83
CA HIS A 6 -6.63 37.42 -24.75
C HIS A 6 -6.30 36.26 -25.69
N THR A 7 -6.94 36.20 -26.85
CA THR A 7 -6.61 35.23 -27.88
C THR A 7 -5.21 35.54 -28.43
N MET A 8 -4.26 34.66 -28.14
CA MET A 8 -2.88 34.76 -28.62
C MET A 8 -2.86 34.50 -30.13
N SER A 9 -2.77 35.56 -30.93
CA SER A 9 -2.40 35.44 -32.34
C SER A 9 -0.96 34.96 -32.38
N ALA A 10 -0.70 33.82 -33.02
CA ALA A 10 0.56 33.10 -32.89
C ALA A 10 1.82 33.89 -33.33
N ASP A 11 1.65 34.98 -34.09
CA ASP A 11 2.75 35.67 -34.79
C ASP A 11 2.83 37.20 -34.58
N SER A 12 2.05 37.81 -33.68
CA SER A 12 2.13 39.26 -33.42
C SER A 12 2.83 39.60 -32.09
N GLU A 13 3.78 40.54 -32.12
CA GLU A 13 4.46 41.06 -30.91
C GLU A 13 3.58 41.95 -30.03
N TYR A 14 2.39 42.28 -30.52
CA TYR A 14 1.40 43.13 -29.85
C TYR A 14 0.06 42.40 -29.80
N CYS A 15 -0.68 42.57 -28.71
CA CYS A 15 -2.05 42.09 -28.61
C CYS A 15 -2.95 42.88 -29.57
N HIS A 16 -3.70 42.19 -30.43
CA HIS A 16 -4.55 42.85 -31.42
C HIS A 16 -5.68 43.68 -30.77
N SER A 17 -6.16 43.29 -29.59
CA SER A 17 -7.30 43.93 -28.92
C SER A 17 -6.94 45.19 -28.14
N CYS A 18 -5.73 45.29 -27.59
CA CYS A 18 -5.33 46.41 -26.72
C CYS A 18 -4.02 47.09 -27.14
N GLY A 19 -3.33 46.61 -28.17
CA GLY A 19 -2.06 47.19 -28.64
C GLY A 19 -0.91 47.08 -27.64
N GLN A 20 -1.11 46.40 -26.50
CA GLN A 20 -0.07 46.20 -25.52
C GLN A 20 0.99 45.24 -26.06
N ARG A 21 2.26 45.66 -25.96
CA ARG A 21 3.41 44.82 -26.33
C ARG A 21 3.43 43.59 -25.43
N LEU A 22 3.33 42.42 -26.04
CA LEU A 22 3.43 41.16 -25.32
C LEU A 22 4.88 40.98 -24.86
N PRO A 23 5.13 40.40 -23.66
CA PRO A 23 6.49 40.11 -23.23
C PRO A 23 7.19 39.30 -24.33
N ALA A 24 8.43 39.66 -24.64
CA ALA A 24 9.23 38.93 -25.61
C ALA A 24 9.10 37.44 -25.30
N ARG A 25 8.83 36.62 -26.32
CA ARG A 25 8.90 35.16 -26.21
C ARG A 25 10.36 34.76 -25.99
N ASP A 26 10.92 35.12 -24.84
CA ASP A 26 12.00 34.39 -24.21
C ASP A 26 11.40 33.04 -23.89
N GLY A 27 11.57 32.15 -24.86
CA GLY A 27 10.79 30.96 -24.96
C GLY A 27 10.82 30.19 -23.66
N TYR A 28 9.63 29.76 -23.24
CA TYR A 28 9.41 28.42 -22.69
C TYR A 28 9.83 27.31 -23.69
N GLY A 29 10.89 27.55 -24.46
CA GLY A 29 11.50 26.66 -25.41
C GLY A 29 12.55 25.85 -24.68
N TYR A 30 12.11 24.75 -24.09
CA TYR A 30 12.93 23.56 -23.91
C TYR A 30 13.50 23.11 -25.27
N GLY A 31 14.51 23.80 -25.83
CA GLY A 31 14.88 23.47 -27.20
C GLY A 31 16.09 24.13 -27.83
N ARG A 32 16.61 25.27 -27.34
CA ARG A 32 17.71 25.90 -28.09
C ARG A 32 19.11 25.39 -27.73
N ARG A 33 19.33 24.80 -26.55
CA ARG A 33 20.58 24.08 -26.20
C ARG A 33 20.50 22.55 -26.34
N LYS A 34 19.35 21.99 -26.73
CA LYS A 34 19.08 20.54 -26.64
C LYS A 34 19.39 19.73 -27.92
N ARG A 35 19.57 20.38 -29.08
CA ARG A 35 19.73 19.64 -30.34
C ARG A 35 21.02 18.82 -30.43
N MET A 36 22.11 19.22 -29.78
CA MET A 36 23.35 18.44 -29.77
C MET A 36 23.33 17.31 -28.73
N SER A 37 22.80 17.56 -27.53
CA SER A 37 22.65 16.53 -26.49
C SER A 37 21.66 15.44 -26.90
N ASP A 38 20.57 15.79 -27.57
CA ASP A 38 19.57 14.83 -28.03
C ASP A 38 20.12 13.94 -29.15
N ARG A 39 20.97 14.48 -30.04
CA ARG A 39 21.67 13.69 -31.08
C ARG A 39 22.72 12.75 -30.48
N ILE A 40 23.43 13.19 -29.45
CA ILE A 40 24.40 12.34 -28.74
C ILE A 40 23.67 11.18 -28.04
N GLY A 41 22.55 11.45 -27.37
CA GLY A 41 21.73 10.40 -26.75
C GLY A 41 21.20 9.38 -27.75
N VAL A 42 20.72 9.84 -28.91
CA VAL A 42 20.28 8.95 -30.01
C VAL A 42 21.44 8.12 -30.56
N ALA A 43 22.61 8.72 -30.77
CA ALA A 43 23.80 8.01 -31.25
C ALA A 43 24.27 6.92 -30.28
N ILE A 44 24.28 7.21 -28.97
CA ILE A 44 24.63 6.22 -27.92
C ILE A 44 23.63 5.08 -27.90
N SER A 45 22.33 5.38 -27.98
CA SER A 45 21.29 4.35 -28.04
C SER A 45 21.48 3.43 -29.25
N ILE A 46 21.66 4.00 -30.44
CA ILE A 46 21.89 3.22 -31.67
C ILE A 46 23.16 2.37 -31.54
N GLY A 47 24.26 2.94 -31.03
CA GLY A 47 25.50 2.21 -30.81
C GLY A 47 25.34 1.01 -29.86
N LEU A 48 24.58 1.18 -28.76
CA LEU A 48 24.33 0.12 -27.80
C LEU A 48 23.49 -1.02 -28.41
N HIS A 49 22.48 -0.69 -29.22
CA HIS A 49 21.68 -1.68 -29.92
C HIS A 49 22.51 -2.44 -30.97
N LEU A 50 23.37 -1.76 -31.73
CA LEU A 50 24.27 -2.42 -32.69
C LEU A 50 25.28 -3.33 -31.99
N LEU A 51 25.80 -2.93 -30.83
CA LEU A 51 26.66 -3.77 -30.00
C LEU A 51 25.93 -5.01 -29.48
N ALA A 52 24.67 -4.88 -29.04
CA ALA A 52 23.87 -6.00 -28.59
C ALA A 52 23.58 -7.01 -29.72
N VAL A 53 23.27 -6.51 -30.92
CA VAL A 53 23.08 -7.33 -32.12
C VAL A 53 24.37 -8.04 -32.50
N LEU A 54 25.50 -7.33 -32.53
CA LEU A 54 26.81 -7.90 -32.84
C LEU A 54 27.18 -8.99 -31.82
N TYR A 55 26.92 -8.74 -30.53
CA TYR A 55 27.13 -9.73 -29.47
C TYR A 55 26.24 -10.97 -29.62
N TYR A 56 24.99 -10.80 -30.06
CA TYR A 56 24.09 -11.91 -30.33
C TYR A 56 24.60 -12.80 -31.48
N PHE A 57 25.12 -12.21 -32.55
CA PHE A 57 25.68 -12.96 -33.69
C PHE A 57 27.04 -13.61 -33.38
N LEU A 58 27.85 -13.01 -32.50
CA LEU A 58 29.16 -13.54 -32.11
C LEU A 58 29.09 -14.51 -30.93
N LYS A 59 27.92 -14.70 -30.31
CA LYS A 59 27.75 -15.65 -29.20
C LYS A 59 27.93 -17.08 -29.72
N PRO A 60 28.95 -17.84 -29.26
CA PRO A 60 29.03 -19.26 -29.53
C PRO A 60 27.82 -19.95 -28.89
N SER A 61 27.14 -20.79 -29.65
CA SER A 61 25.99 -21.56 -29.17
C SER A 61 26.42 -22.49 -28.04
N GLU A 62 25.98 -22.19 -26.82
CA GLU A 62 26.16 -23.09 -25.68
C GLU A 62 25.35 -24.37 -25.95
N PRO A 63 25.97 -25.56 -25.86
CA PRO A 63 25.22 -26.80 -26.00
C PRO A 63 24.23 -26.91 -24.84
N PHE A 64 22.94 -26.96 -25.19
CA PHE A 64 21.85 -27.18 -24.23
C PHE A 64 22.01 -28.58 -23.60
N HIS A 65 22.64 -28.65 -22.43
CA HIS A 65 22.69 -29.86 -21.63
C HIS A 65 21.31 -30.11 -21.00
N ARG A 66 20.50 -30.95 -21.67
CA ARG A 66 19.36 -31.60 -21.02
C ARG A 66 19.91 -32.59 -20.00
N THR A 67 19.82 -32.25 -18.72
CA THR A 67 19.84 -33.31 -17.70
C THR A 67 18.64 -34.21 -17.97
N PRO A 68 18.82 -35.52 -18.23
CA PRO A 68 17.68 -36.41 -18.35
C PRO A 68 16.87 -36.36 -17.04
N PRO A 69 15.53 -36.47 -17.09
CA PRO A 69 14.74 -36.63 -15.88
C PRO A 69 15.28 -37.83 -15.11
N ARG A 70 15.45 -37.69 -13.79
CA ARG A 70 15.77 -38.82 -12.91
C ARG A 70 14.71 -39.89 -13.16
N GLY A 71 15.19 -41.09 -13.47
CA GLY A 71 14.36 -42.24 -13.79
C GLY A 71 13.24 -42.42 -12.76
N ASP A 72 12.05 -42.62 -13.31
CA ASP A 72 10.92 -43.37 -12.79
C ASP A 72 11.05 -43.77 -11.32
N GLY A 73 10.23 -43.12 -10.49
CA GLY A 73 10.05 -43.47 -9.09
C GLY A 73 9.80 -44.97 -8.96
N GLU A 74 10.61 -45.61 -8.14
CA GLU A 74 10.44 -46.96 -7.63
C GLU A 74 9.00 -47.12 -7.12
N MET A 75 8.15 -47.75 -7.93
CA MET A 75 6.79 -48.09 -7.53
C MET A 75 6.86 -49.22 -6.50
N VAL A 76 6.85 -48.85 -5.21
CA VAL A 76 6.64 -49.80 -4.12
C VAL A 76 5.20 -50.26 -4.16
N TYR A 77 4.96 -51.46 -4.67
CA TYR A 77 3.67 -52.12 -4.62
C TYR A 77 3.39 -52.59 -3.19
N ILE A 78 2.49 -51.89 -2.48
CA ILE A 78 1.86 -52.45 -1.28
C ILE A 78 0.80 -53.45 -1.74
N ALA A 79 1.06 -54.74 -1.55
CA ALA A 79 0.09 -55.80 -1.80
C ALA A 79 -1.09 -55.66 -0.81
N PRO A 80 -2.35 -55.61 -1.28
CA PRO A 80 -3.50 -55.62 -0.38
C PRO A 80 -3.67 -57.01 0.24
N LEU A 81 -3.90 -57.05 1.56
CA LEU A 81 -4.16 -58.27 2.32
C LEU A 81 -5.38 -59.02 1.75
N PRO A 82 -5.36 -60.37 1.75
CA PRO A 82 -6.42 -61.18 1.16
C PRO A 82 -7.75 -61.06 1.92
N ASN A 83 -8.82 -60.88 1.14
CA ASN A 83 -10.22 -60.85 1.56
C ASN A 83 -10.61 -62.07 2.41
N GLN A 84 -11.17 -61.81 3.60
CA GLN A 84 -11.97 -62.81 4.31
C GLN A 84 -13.38 -62.86 3.71
N PRO A 85 -13.99 -64.05 3.59
CA PRO A 85 -15.30 -64.22 2.96
C PRO A 85 -16.45 -63.65 3.80
N ASN A 86 -17.30 -62.87 3.13
CA ASN A 86 -18.54 -62.29 3.65
C ASN A 86 -19.47 -63.38 4.22
N LYS A 87 -19.89 -63.19 5.48
CA LYS A 87 -21.05 -63.87 6.07
C LYS A 87 -22.35 -63.19 5.63
N PRO A 88 -23.45 -63.93 5.43
CA PRO A 88 -24.68 -63.41 4.86
C PRO A 88 -25.47 -62.51 5.84
N ASN A 89 -26.10 -61.49 5.24
CA ASN A 89 -26.96 -60.48 5.86
C ASN A 89 -28.04 -61.08 6.77
N LYS A 90 -28.15 -60.55 7.99
CA LYS A 90 -29.31 -60.68 8.87
C LYS A 90 -30.12 -59.37 8.81
N PRO A 91 -31.45 -59.42 8.70
CA PRO A 91 -32.26 -58.23 8.44
C PRO A 91 -32.28 -57.25 9.61
N GLU A 92 -32.30 -55.97 9.25
CA GLU A 92 -32.34 -54.81 10.13
C GLU A 92 -33.56 -54.84 11.05
N LYS A 93 -33.30 -54.72 12.37
CA LYS A 93 -34.34 -54.43 13.35
C LYS A 93 -34.49 -52.90 13.45
N LYS A 94 -35.63 -52.40 12.97
CA LYS A 94 -36.16 -51.06 13.28
C LYS A 94 -35.94 -50.77 14.76
N THR A 95 -35.10 -49.77 15.06
CA THR A 95 -35.06 -49.17 16.39
C THR A 95 -35.63 -47.77 16.31
N GLU A 96 -36.70 -47.67 17.07
CA GLU A 96 -37.53 -46.55 17.45
C GLU A 96 -36.73 -45.33 17.94
N LEU A 97 -37.26 -44.15 17.62
CA LEU A 97 -36.76 -42.83 17.98
C LEU A 97 -36.60 -42.70 19.51
N ALA A 98 -35.35 -42.63 19.98
CA ALA A 98 -35.07 -42.20 21.35
C ALA A 98 -35.15 -40.67 21.45
N LYS A 99 -36.09 -40.19 22.27
CA LYS A 99 -36.25 -38.79 22.68
C LYS A 99 -34.92 -38.22 23.21
N ALA A 100 -34.43 -37.17 22.57
CA ALA A 100 -33.33 -36.36 23.09
C ALA A 100 -33.83 -35.51 24.28
N LYS A 101 -33.13 -35.58 25.41
CA LYS A 101 -33.30 -34.69 26.56
C LYS A 101 -32.89 -33.25 26.17
N PRO A 102 -33.56 -32.21 26.68
CA PRO A 102 -33.11 -30.83 26.49
C PRO A 102 -31.79 -30.59 27.22
N GLN A 103 -30.78 -30.07 26.53
CA GLN A 103 -29.57 -29.53 27.15
C GLN A 103 -29.88 -28.17 27.82
N PRO A 104 -29.34 -27.89 29.02
CA PRO A 104 -29.55 -26.62 29.71
C PRO A 104 -28.78 -25.49 29.01
N GLN A 105 -29.49 -24.40 28.71
CA GLN A 105 -28.92 -23.16 28.19
C GLN A 105 -27.96 -22.52 29.21
N PRO A 106 -26.86 -21.90 28.76
CA PRO A 106 -26.01 -21.10 29.63
C PRO A 106 -26.80 -19.87 30.12
N LYS A 107 -26.90 -19.72 31.45
CA LYS A 107 -27.49 -18.54 32.09
C LYS A 107 -26.60 -17.34 31.81
N HIS A 108 -27.07 -16.41 30.98
CA HIS A 108 -26.54 -15.06 30.95
C HIS A 108 -26.70 -14.44 32.34
N ALA A 109 -25.59 -14.09 32.98
CA ALA A 109 -25.61 -13.25 34.17
C ALA A 109 -26.09 -11.87 33.74
N VAL A 110 -27.35 -11.56 34.08
CA VAL A 110 -27.88 -10.20 34.00
C VAL A 110 -27.13 -9.39 35.05
N ALA A 111 -26.24 -8.51 34.61
CA ALA A 111 -25.72 -7.45 35.46
C ALA A 111 -26.91 -6.59 35.88
N ALA A 112 -27.27 -6.64 37.16
CA ALA A 112 -28.25 -5.73 37.73
C ALA A 112 -27.70 -4.30 37.55
N ILE A 113 -28.37 -3.52 36.72
CA ILE A 113 -28.19 -2.07 36.67
C ILE A 113 -28.73 -1.55 38.00
N THR A 114 -27.84 -1.28 38.94
CA THR A 114 -28.17 -0.48 40.12
C THR A 114 -28.59 0.91 39.64
N PRO A 115 -29.75 1.43 40.07
CA PRO A 115 -30.08 2.82 39.82
C PRO A 115 -29.04 3.70 40.54
N PRO A 116 -28.52 4.75 39.90
CA PRO A 116 -27.59 5.66 40.58
C PRO A 116 -28.31 6.30 41.77
N ALA A 117 -27.71 6.15 42.95
CA ALA A 117 -28.15 6.84 44.15
C ALA A 117 -28.20 8.35 43.86
N ALA A 118 -29.33 8.97 44.20
CA ALA A 118 -29.55 10.41 44.07
C ALA A 118 -28.36 11.18 44.66
N ALA A 119 -27.67 11.93 43.79
CA ALA A 119 -26.66 12.88 44.20
C ALA A 119 -27.33 13.93 45.11
N ARG A 120 -26.96 13.93 46.39
CA ARG A 120 -27.27 15.04 47.27
C ARG A 120 -26.52 16.27 46.74
N PRO A 121 -27.17 17.44 46.58
CA PRO A 121 -26.47 18.65 46.17
C PRO A 121 -25.47 19.02 47.27
N LYS A 122 -24.17 18.98 46.93
CA LYS A 122 -23.11 19.42 47.82
C LYS A 122 -23.08 20.95 47.75
N LEU A 123 -23.62 21.57 48.80
CA LEU A 123 -23.53 23.01 49.02
C LEU A 123 -22.06 23.45 49.06
N GLU A 124 -21.85 24.64 48.53
CA GLU A 124 -20.58 25.24 48.13
C GLU A 124 -19.59 25.42 49.28
N THR A 125 -18.31 25.44 48.94
CA THR A 125 -17.36 26.28 49.68
C THR A 125 -16.47 26.94 48.64
N TYR A 126 -16.80 28.18 48.34
CA TYR A 126 -15.96 29.08 47.55
C TYR A 126 -14.71 29.41 48.37
N VAL A 127 -13.57 28.81 48.01
CA VAL A 127 -12.26 29.26 48.52
C VAL A 127 -11.78 30.35 47.56
N PRO A 128 -11.53 31.59 48.02
CA PRO A 128 -11.01 32.63 47.15
C PRO A 128 -9.65 32.19 46.58
N PRO A 129 -9.35 32.47 45.29
CA PRO A 129 -8.06 32.14 44.72
C PRO A 129 -6.98 32.93 45.45
N VAL A 130 -6.03 32.22 46.07
CA VAL A 130 -4.78 32.81 46.58
C VAL A 130 -4.06 33.39 45.38
N VAL A 131 -3.98 34.72 45.35
CA VAL A 131 -3.26 35.48 44.33
C VAL A 131 -1.77 35.14 44.49
N ALA A 132 -1.23 34.35 43.56
CA ALA A 132 0.21 34.14 43.48
C ALA A 132 0.87 35.49 43.13
N PRO A 133 1.87 35.97 43.89
CA PRO A 133 2.60 37.17 43.51
C PRO A 133 3.35 36.88 42.20
N MET A 134 2.93 37.52 41.11
CA MET A 134 3.70 37.55 39.86
C MET A 134 5.00 38.30 40.13
N GLN A 135 6.11 37.57 40.20
CA GLN A 135 7.43 38.20 40.06
C GLN A 135 7.61 38.62 38.60
N PRO A 136 8.05 39.86 38.34
CA PRO A 136 8.32 40.29 36.97
C PRO A 136 9.45 39.43 36.38
N PRO A 137 9.34 39.04 35.09
CA PRO A 137 10.41 38.28 34.45
C PRO A 137 11.70 39.11 34.48
N PRO A 138 12.84 38.50 34.80
CA PRO A 138 14.11 39.21 34.80
C PRO A 138 14.39 39.73 33.39
N GLU A 139 14.78 41.00 33.28
CA GLU A 139 15.29 41.61 32.05
C GLU A 139 16.64 40.95 31.70
N GLN A 140 16.60 39.74 31.16
CA GLN A 140 17.77 39.07 30.62
C GLN A 140 17.95 39.53 29.17
N ASP A 141 19.15 40.00 28.84
CA ASP A 141 19.53 40.35 27.48
C ASP A 141 19.29 39.12 26.57
N MET A 142 18.70 39.35 25.39
CA MET A 142 18.31 38.30 24.46
C MET A 142 19.50 37.39 24.09
N SER A 143 20.72 37.96 24.14
CA SER A 143 21.99 37.26 23.94
C SER A 143 22.21 36.15 24.97
N GLU A 144 21.94 36.40 26.25
CA GLU A 144 22.12 35.45 27.36
C GLU A 144 21.07 34.35 27.34
N MET A 145 19.82 34.68 26.98
CA MET A 145 18.76 33.68 26.82
C MET A 145 19.06 32.70 25.67
N ILE A 146 19.63 33.19 24.56
CA ILE A 146 20.03 32.33 23.44
C ILE A 146 21.20 31.44 23.85
N ALA A 147 22.19 31.96 24.59
CA ALA A 147 23.33 31.19 25.09
C ALA A 147 22.88 30.09 26.06
N LYS A 148 22.02 30.40 27.03
CA LYS A 148 21.43 29.41 27.95
C LYS A 148 20.63 28.33 27.21
N ARG A 149 19.80 28.72 26.23
CA ARG A 149 19.01 27.76 25.45
C ARG A 149 19.86 26.91 24.50
N ARG A 150 21.05 27.38 24.09
CA ARG A 150 22.04 26.56 23.37
C ARG A 150 22.75 25.58 24.32
N ALA A 151 23.16 26.04 25.50
CA ALA A 151 23.80 25.20 26.51
C ALA A 151 22.86 24.10 27.03
N GLN A 152 21.59 24.42 27.28
CA GLN A 152 20.57 23.43 27.68
C GLN A 152 20.36 22.37 26.59
N ARG A 153 20.25 22.76 25.32
CA ARG A 153 20.16 21.80 24.21
C ARG A 153 21.41 20.93 24.05
N ALA A 154 22.59 21.48 24.31
CA ALA A 154 23.83 20.72 24.27
C ALA A 154 23.98 19.74 25.46
N ALA A 155 23.43 20.10 26.63
CA ALA A 155 23.45 19.25 27.83
C ALA A 155 22.38 18.15 27.79
N GLU A 156 21.19 18.43 27.24
CA GLU A 156 20.10 17.45 27.07
C GLU A 156 20.35 16.47 25.91
N ASN A 157 21.20 16.85 24.95
CA ASN A 157 21.55 16.02 23.82
C ASN A 157 23.07 16.08 23.61
N PRO A 158 23.88 15.42 24.47
CA PRO A 158 25.31 15.32 24.25
C PRO A 158 25.53 14.66 22.89
N GLN A 159 25.87 15.48 21.90
CA GLN A 159 26.30 14.99 20.59
C GLN A 159 27.46 14.01 20.85
N PRO A 160 27.43 12.81 20.25
CA PRO A 160 28.61 11.99 20.16
C PRO A 160 29.74 12.87 19.59
N SER A 161 30.92 12.80 20.20
CA SER A 161 32.13 13.48 19.74
C SER A 161 32.17 13.57 18.20
N GLU A 162 32.40 14.77 17.67
CA GLU A 162 32.50 15.00 16.22
C GLU A 162 33.34 13.87 15.59
N PRO A 163 32.79 13.14 14.59
CA PRO A 163 33.58 12.14 13.90
C PRO A 163 34.78 12.85 13.29
N ALA A 164 35.95 12.23 13.43
CA ALA A 164 37.21 12.71 12.85
C ALA A 164 36.99 13.19 11.41
N PRO A 165 37.73 14.22 10.94
CA PRO A 165 37.52 14.80 9.61
C PRO A 165 37.56 13.69 8.56
N GLU A 166 36.38 13.37 8.01
CA GLU A 166 36.23 12.33 7.00
C GLU A 166 36.96 12.77 5.73
N SER A 167 37.73 11.86 5.13
CA SER A 167 38.37 12.15 3.85
C SER A 167 37.29 12.38 2.77
N GLU A 168 37.60 13.17 1.74
CA GLU A 168 36.66 13.42 0.64
C GLU A 168 36.20 12.12 -0.05
N ASN A 169 37.07 11.10 -0.08
CA ASN A 169 36.76 9.78 -0.59
C ASN A 169 35.75 9.03 0.28
N ASP A 170 35.84 9.13 1.61
CA ASP A 170 34.88 8.53 2.53
C ASP A 170 33.51 9.21 2.44
N ARG A 171 33.51 10.54 2.27
CA ARG A 171 32.29 11.32 2.05
C ARG A 171 31.61 10.92 0.73
N ALA A 172 32.37 10.80 -0.35
CA ALA A 172 31.87 10.38 -1.66
C ALA A 172 31.31 8.96 -1.61
N ASN A 173 32.01 8.02 -0.98
CA ASN A 173 31.56 6.65 -0.80
C ASN A 173 30.28 6.56 0.05
N ARG A 174 30.14 7.37 1.11
CA ARG A 174 28.92 7.43 1.91
C ARG A 174 27.73 7.95 1.11
N ILE A 175 27.92 9.00 0.31
CA ILE A 175 26.87 9.56 -0.55
C ILE A 175 26.46 8.53 -1.63
N ALA A 176 27.43 7.87 -2.26
CA ALA A 176 27.16 6.83 -3.24
C ALA A 176 26.36 5.66 -2.64
N ARG A 177 26.77 5.17 -1.46
CA ARG A 177 26.04 4.11 -0.74
C ARG A 177 24.64 4.53 -0.33
N ALA A 178 24.45 5.77 0.13
CA ALA A 178 23.14 6.30 0.47
C ALA A 178 22.21 6.42 -0.76
N ASN A 179 22.75 6.82 -1.92
CA ASN A 179 21.99 6.89 -3.17
C ASN A 179 21.65 5.49 -3.71
N ILE A 180 22.57 4.51 -3.59
CA ILE A 180 22.33 3.12 -3.98
C ILE A 180 21.28 2.47 -3.07
N ALA A 181 21.39 2.62 -1.76
CA ALA A 181 20.39 2.13 -0.80
C ALA A 181 19.03 2.83 -0.97
N GLY A 182 19.02 4.13 -1.26
CA GLY A 182 17.81 4.89 -1.56
C GLY A 182 17.11 4.46 -2.86
N ALA A 183 17.88 4.06 -3.87
CA ALA A 183 17.36 3.54 -5.13
C ALA A 183 16.86 2.09 -5.01
N GLN A 184 17.58 1.23 -4.31
CA GLN A 184 17.20 -0.18 -4.13
C GLN A 184 16.05 -0.38 -3.13
N GLY A 185 15.97 0.47 -2.09
CA GLY A 185 14.93 0.38 -1.06
C GLY A 185 13.57 0.98 -1.43
N ARG A 186 13.47 1.79 -2.48
CA ARG A 186 12.19 2.42 -2.89
C ARG A 186 11.46 1.73 -4.04
N SER A 187 12.16 1.09 -4.98
CA SER A 187 11.51 0.55 -6.18
C SER A 187 11.54 -0.98 -6.32
N ASN A 188 12.49 -1.69 -5.70
CA ASN A 188 12.72 -3.11 -6.03
C ASN A 188 12.60 -4.07 -4.83
N GLY A 189 12.42 -3.56 -3.61
CA GLY A 189 12.47 -4.35 -2.37
C GLY A 189 11.16 -4.50 -1.60
N ARG A 190 10.27 -3.49 -1.61
CA ARG A 190 8.96 -3.59 -0.92
C ARG A 190 8.11 -4.72 -1.48
N ASP A 191 8.16 -4.87 -2.80
CA ASP A 191 7.44 -5.90 -3.54
C ASP A 191 7.75 -7.35 -3.14
N ARG A 192 8.88 -7.58 -2.47
CA ARG A 192 9.34 -8.92 -2.12
C ARG A 192 8.77 -9.41 -0.79
N ASP A 193 8.46 -8.47 0.11
CA ASP A 193 7.90 -8.74 1.43
C ASP A 193 6.43 -8.31 1.54
N ASP A 194 5.86 -7.68 0.50
CA ASP A 194 4.43 -7.38 0.35
C ASP A 194 3.60 -8.67 0.25
N THR A 195 3.42 -9.34 1.39
CA THR A 195 2.56 -10.51 1.52
C THR A 195 1.42 -10.21 2.48
N GLY A 196 0.18 -10.35 2.02
CA GLY A 196 -0.97 -10.00 2.85
C GLY A 196 -2.24 -9.60 2.10
N GLY A 197 -2.36 -9.96 0.82
CA GLY A 197 -3.54 -9.57 0.03
C GLY A 197 -3.48 -8.13 -0.46
N LEU A 198 -2.29 -7.66 -0.82
CA LEU A 198 -2.11 -6.31 -1.32
C LEU A 198 -2.75 -6.19 -2.71
N PHE A 199 -3.74 -5.32 -2.81
CA PHE A 199 -4.31 -4.91 -4.08
C PHE A 199 -3.70 -3.58 -4.50
N SER A 200 -3.29 -3.50 -5.76
CA SER A 200 -2.80 -2.29 -6.39
C SER A 200 -3.56 -2.06 -7.68
N ILE A 201 -3.97 -0.81 -7.90
CA ILE A 201 -4.68 -0.42 -9.11
C ILE A 201 -3.66 0.18 -10.07
N ALA A 202 -3.55 -0.40 -11.25
CA ALA A 202 -2.72 0.04 -12.35
C ALA A 202 -3.60 0.51 -13.52
N ASP A 203 -3.04 1.38 -14.37
CA ASP A 203 -3.60 1.74 -15.68
C ASP A 203 -5.10 2.08 -15.65
N ARG A 204 -5.48 2.97 -14.72
CA ARG A 204 -6.86 3.44 -14.57
C ARG A 204 -7.23 4.39 -15.70
N THR A 205 -8.26 4.00 -16.46
CA THR A 205 -8.94 4.83 -17.46
C THR A 205 -10.32 5.25 -16.95
N TYR A 206 -11.12 5.92 -17.78
CA TYR A 206 -12.48 6.33 -17.43
C TYR A 206 -13.46 5.14 -17.37
N HIS A 207 -13.24 4.10 -18.19
CA HIS A 207 -14.14 2.94 -18.30
C HIS A 207 -13.55 1.61 -17.82
N GLY A 208 -12.26 1.57 -17.49
CA GLY A 208 -11.61 0.35 -17.04
C GLY A 208 -10.34 0.59 -16.24
N ALA A 209 -9.90 -0.42 -15.51
CA ALA A 209 -8.64 -0.40 -14.77
C ALA A 209 -8.07 -1.81 -14.63
N ASP A 210 -6.76 -1.89 -14.46
CA ASP A 210 -6.09 -3.15 -14.14
C ASP A 210 -5.89 -3.28 -12.63
N VAL A 211 -6.43 -4.35 -12.06
CA VAL A 211 -6.25 -4.66 -10.64
C VAL A 211 -5.18 -5.73 -10.53
N LYS A 212 -4.05 -5.37 -9.89
CA LYS A 212 -2.96 -6.28 -9.57
C LYS A 212 -3.13 -6.75 -8.13
N PHE A 213 -3.24 -8.06 -7.96
CA PHE A 213 -3.42 -8.72 -6.68
C PHE A 213 -2.23 -9.61 -6.37
N ARG A 214 -1.63 -9.42 -5.18
CA ARG A 214 -0.66 -10.35 -4.60
C ARG A 214 -1.34 -11.12 -3.48
N GLY A 215 -1.50 -12.43 -3.65
CA GLY A 215 -2.22 -13.19 -2.64
C GLY A 215 -1.48 -13.41 -1.34
N TRP A 216 -2.16 -14.09 -0.42
CA TRP A 216 -1.74 -14.25 0.97
C TRP A 216 -0.69 -15.34 1.21
N ASN A 217 -0.34 -16.14 0.20
CA ASN A 217 0.58 -17.26 0.36
C ASN A 217 2.05 -16.84 0.12
N THR A 218 2.84 -16.80 1.20
CA THR A 218 4.29 -16.51 1.20
C THR A 218 5.15 -17.65 0.64
N ASN A 219 4.63 -18.88 0.55
CA ASN A 219 5.46 -20.08 0.35
C ASN A 219 5.98 -20.23 -1.08
N PHE A 220 5.36 -19.57 -2.06
CA PHE A 220 5.81 -19.66 -3.44
C PHE A 220 6.77 -18.51 -3.75
N ARG A 221 8.07 -18.82 -3.81
CA ARG A 221 9.19 -17.89 -4.17
C ARG A 221 9.06 -17.23 -5.56
N ARG A 222 7.91 -17.38 -6.21
CA ARG A 222 7.51 -16.76 -7.47
C ARG A 222 6.20 -16.04 -7.17
N ASN A 223 6.30 -14.74 -6.88
CA ASN A 223 5.20 -13.85 -6.52
C ASN A 223 4.06 -14.00 -7.52
N TRP A 224 3.00 -14.75 -7.17
CA TRP A 224 1.82 -14.85 -8.00
C TRP A 224 1.11 -13.49 -7.94
N THR A 225 1.38 -12.66 -8.96
CA THR A 225 0.65 -11.41 -9.14
C THR A 225 -0.42 -11.70 -10.17
N GLN A 226 -1.68 -11.76 -9.74
CA GLN A 226 -2.80 -11.84 -10.68
C GLN A 226 -3.12 -10.42 -11.14
N GLN A 227 -3.05 -10.18 -12.45
CA GLN A 227 -3.54 -8.95 -13.05
C GLN A 227 -4.89 -9.25 -13.68
N VAL A 228 -5.92 -8.53 -13.23
CA VAL A 228 -7.29 -8.67 -13.71
C VAL A 228 -7.74 -7.33 -14.26
N HIS A 229 -8.07 -7.30 -15.55
CA HIS A 229 -8.70 -6.14 -16.17
C HIS A 229 -10.16 -6.06 -15.72
N VAL A 230 -10.58 -4.87 -15.28
CA VAL A 230 -11.95 -4.60 -14.82
C VAL A 230 -12.51 -3.45 -15.62
N GLU A 231 -13.66 -3.69 -16.26
CA GLU A 231 -14.44 -2.68 -16.96
C GLU A 231 -15.66 -2.28 -16.11
N VAL A 232 -16.19 -1.07 -16.32
CA VAL A 232 -17.39 -0.58 -15.61
C VAL A 232 -18.58 -1.52 -15.81
N GLY A 233 -18.82 -1.95 -17.05
CA GLY A 233 -19.93 -2.82 -17.41
C GLY A 233 -21.28 -2.28 -16.91
N ASP A 234 -21.97 -3.09 -16.09
CA ASP A 234 -23.29 -2.80 -15.54
C ASP A 234 -23.26 -1.99 -14.22
N TRP A 235 -22.07 -1.65 -13.71
CA TRP A 235 -21.94 -0.94 -12.45
C TRP A 235 -22.08 0.57 -12.65
N PRO A 236 -22.62 1.30 -11.66
CA PRO A 236 -22.79 2.75 -11.77
C PRO A 236 -21.46 3.50 -11.89
N ASP A 237 -20.42 3.00 -11.21
CA ASP A 237 -19.08 3.61 -11.17
C ASP A 237 -17.98 2.55 -11.32
N LEU A 238 -16.85 2.96 -11.92
CA LEU A 238 -15.66 2.11 -12.08
C LEU A 238 -15.12 1.64 -10.73
N GLU A 239 -15.11 2.51 -9.73
CA GLU A 239 -14.64 2.21 -8.37
C GLU A 239 -15.45 1.08 -7.74
N THR A 240 -16.77 1.08 -7.96
CA THR A 240 -17.65 0.02 -7.44
C THR A 240 -17.39 -1.29 -8.17
N ALA A 241 -17.17 -1.27 -9.49
CA ALA A 241 -16.81 -2.45 -10.26
C ALA A 241 -15.49 -3.09 -9.77
N ILE A 242 -14.47 -2.26 -9.57
CA ILE A 242 -13.16 -2.67 -9.06
C ILE A 242 -13.29 -3.33 -7.69
N VAL A 243 -13.96 -2.69 -6.74
CA VAL A 243 -14.12 -3.23 -5.37
C VAL A 243 -14.89 -4.55 -5.40
N LYS A 244 -15.94 -4.68 -6.20
CA LYS A 244 -16.66 -5.96 -6.33
C LYS A 244 -15.79 -7.06 -6.91
N LYS A 245 -14.95 -6.75 -7.89
CA LYS A 245 -14.00 -7.72 -8.44
C LYS A 245 -12.95 -8.13 -7.41
N MET A 246 -12.45 -7.20 -6.60
CA MET A 246 -11.56 -7.50 -5.49
C MET A 246 -12.22 -8.44 -4.47
N ILE A 247 -13.48 -8.21 -4.10
CA ILE A 247 -14.23 -9.10 -3.19
C ILE A 247 -14.40 -10.50 -3.78
N GLU A 248 -14.63 -10.62 -5.10
CA GLU A 248 -14.69 -11.92 -5.78
C GLU A 248 -13.36 -12.68 -5.65
N ILE A 249 -12.23 -11.98 -5.80
CA ILE A 249 -10.88 -12.57 -5.65
C ILE A 249 -10.65 -12.98 -4.19
N ILE A 250 -10.93 -12.08 -3.23
CA ILE A 250 -10.82 -12.36 -1.79
C ILE A 250 -11.61 -13.63 -1.42
N ARG A 251 -12.85 -13.75 -1.89
CA ARG A 251 -13.73 -14.90 -1.58
C ARG A 251 -13.23 -16.23 -2.14
N LYS A 252 -12.45 -16.21 -3.23
CA LYS A 252 -11.85 -17.43 -3.81
C LYS A 252 -10.78 -18.01 -2.89
N ASP A 253 -10.00 -17.14 -2.25
CA ASP A 253 -8.91 -17.55 -1.37
C ASP A 253 -9.37 -17.71 0.10
N HIS A 254 -10.20 -16.77 0.58
CA HIS A 254 -10.70 -16.70 1.95
C HIS A 254 -12.21 -16.41 1.99
N PRO A 255 -13.08 -17.43 2.09
CA PRO A 255 -14.53 -17.25 2.10
C PRO A 255 -15.11 -16.79 3.45
N ALA A 256 -14.33 -16.82 4.52
CA ALA A 256 -14.73 -16.48 5.88
C ALA A 256 -14.04 -15.20 6.35
N ASP A 257 -13.46 -15.21 7.55
CA ASP A 257 -12.82 -14.05 8.15
C ASP A 257 -11.32 -14.08 7.80
N PHE A 258 -10.75 -12.95 7.43
CA PHE A 258 -9.36 -12.86 6.97
C PHE A 258 -8.66 -11.59 7.51
N PRO A 259 -7.33 -11.65 7.72
CA PRO A 259 -6.54 -10.48 8.06
C PRO A 259 -6.32 -9.61 6.82
N TRP A 260 -6.75 -8.35 6.89
CA TRP A 260 -6.52 -7.34 5.87
C TRP A 260 -5.49 -6.31 6.34
N GLU A 261 -4.45 -6.07 5.56
CA GLU A 261 -3.51 -4.99 5.81
C GLU A 261 -4.02 -3.66 5.24
N SER A 262 -4.46 -2.75 6.11
CA SER A 262 -4.90 -1.43 5.71
C SER A 262 -3.70 -0.51 5.53
N GLN A 263 -3.48 -0.01 4.31
CA GLN A 263 -2.47 1.01 4.02
C GLN A 263 -2.82 2.35 4.68
N ARG A 264 -4.11 2.70 4.72
CA ARG A 264 -4.57 3.97 5.32
C ARG A 264 -4.42 3.99 6.84
N LEU A 265 -4.65 2.85 7.50
CA LEU A 265 -4.56 2.73 8.95
C LEU A 265 -3.21 2.17 9.43
N GLY A 266 -2.36 1.70 8.51
CA GLY A 266 -1.05 1.13 8.81
C GLY A 266 -1.10 -0.09 9.74
N LYS A 267 -2.22 -0.83 9.73
CA LYS A 267 -2.45 -1.97 10.64
C LYS A 267 -3.25 -3.08 9.98
N VAL A 268 -3.09 -4.29 10.50
CA VAL A 268 -3.85 -5.46 10.09
C VAL A 268 -5.19 -5.50 10.84
N ILE A 269 -6.30 -5.64 10.10
CA ILE A 269 -7.67 -5.64 10.60
C ILE A 269 -8.34 -6.94 10.13
N THR A 270 -9.03 -7.64 11.03
CA THR A 270 -9.81 -8.83 10.66
C THR A 270 -11.13 -8.40 10.03
N MET A 271 -11.36 -8.81 8.78
CA MET A 271 -12.57 -8.51 8.00
C MET A 271 -13.25 -9.80 7.55
N SER A 272 -14.56 -9.74 7.27
CA SER A 272 -15.35 -10.88 6.79
C SER A 272 -15.58 -10.78 5.29
N ALA A 273 -15.27 -11.86 4.56
CA ALA A 273 -15.56 -12.00 3.13
C ALA A 273 -16.95 -12.60 2.85
N ARG A 274 -17.76 -12.85 3.88
CA ARG A 274 -19.07 -13.51 3.73
C ARG A 274 -20.02 -12.66 2.89
N LYS A 275 -21.05 -13.29 2.33
CA LYS A 275 -22.07 -12.58 1.51
C LYS A 275 -22.89 -11.60 2.34
N GLN A 276 -23.11 -11.92 3.62
CA GLN A 276 -23.88 -11.11 4.56
C GLN A 276 -23.17 -9.78 4.87
N ASP A 277 -21.84 -9.80 4.94
CA ASP A 277 -21.01 -8.65 5.32
C ASP A 277 -20.45 -7.88 4.10
N GLU A 278 -20.93 -8.22 2.89
CA GLU A 278 -20.56 -7.54 1.64
C GLU A 278 -20.70 -6.01 1.68
N PRO A 279 -21.79 -5.41 2.21
CA PRO A 279 -21.93 -3.95 2.20
C PRO A 279 -20.88 -3.27 3.08
N GLU A 280 -20.51 -3.88 4.21
CA GLU A 280 -19.48 -3.35 5.12
C GLU A 280 -18.10 -3.46 4.47
N LEU A 281 -17.77 -4.63 3.91
CA LEU A 281 -16.51 -4.85 3.20
C LEU A 281 -16.38 -3.91 1.99
N THR A 282 -17.44 -3.72 1.23
CA THR A 282 -17.46 -2.81 0.07
C THR A 282 -17.22 -1.37 0.51
N ALA A 283 -17.89 -0.92 1.57
CA ALA A 283 -17.72 0.44 2.09
C ALA A 283 -16.31 0.67 2.64
N PHE A 284 -15.71 -0.35 3.26
CA PHE A 284 -14.34 -0.29 3.75
C PHE A 284 -13.34 -0.21 2.58
N LEU A 285 -13.43 -1.12 1.61
CA LEU A 285 -12.51 -1.17 0.46
C LEU A 285 -12.62 0.06 -0.44
N LEU A 286 -13.82 0.63 -0.62
CA LEU A 286 -13.99 1.89 -1.36
C LEU A 286 -13.20 3.02 -0.70
N LYS A 287 -13.26 3.16 0.63
CA LYS A 287 -12.50 4.19 1.36
C LYS A 287 -11.00 3.91 1.38
N GLU A 288 -10.61 2.64 1.33
CA GLU A 288 -9.22 2.23 1.36
C GLU A 288 -8.51 2.51 0.04
N MET A 289 -9.12 2.11 -1.08
CA MET A 289 -8.53 2.27 -2.41
C MET A 289 -8.80 3.64 -3.03
N PHE A 290 -9.93 4.25 -2.70
CA PHE A 290 -10.37 5.52 -3.27
C PHE A 290 -10.78 6.52 -2.18
N PRO A 291 -9.82 7.13 -1.46
CA PRO A 291 -10.12 8.13 -0.43
C PRO A 291 -10.93 9.32 -0.95
N GLU A 292 -10.71 9.71 -2.21
CA GLU A 292 -11.38 10.84 -2.87
C GLU A 292 -12.74 10.49 -3.48
N TYR A 293 -13.18 9.22 -3.40
CA TYR A 293 -14.44 8.80 -3.99
C TYR A 293 -15.62 9.41 -3.22
N ARG A 294 -16.29 10.36 -3.86
CA ARG A 294 -17.61 10.85 -3.48
C ARG A 294 -18.63 10.18 -4.37
N ARG A 295 -19.51 9.34 -3.81
CA ARG A 295 -20.70 8.86 -4.52
C ARG A 295 -21.42 10.07 -5.10
N GLY A 296 -21.48 10.14 -6.44
CA GLY A 296 -22.39 11.04 -7.14
C GLY A 296 -23.78 10.72 -6.62
N ARG A 297 -24.38 11.70 -5.94
CA ARG A 297 -25.70 11.57 -5.35
C ARG A 297 -26.74 12.10 -6.32
#